data_AF-A0A9E3IK58-F1
#
_entry.id   AF-A0A9E3IK58-F1
#
_cell.length_a   1.000
_cell.length_b   1.000
_cell.length_c   1.000
_cell.angle_alpha   90.00
_cell.angle_beta   90.00
_cell.angle_gamma   90.00
#
_symmetry.space_group_name_H-M   'P 1'
#
loop_
_entity.id
_entity.type
_entity.pdbx_description
1 polymer ?
#
loop_
_entity_poly.entity_id
_entity_poly.type
_entity_poly.pdbx_seq_one_letter_code
_entity_poly.pdbx_strand_id
1 'polypeptide(L)'
;MKVPFAFALPFHRLAVPTRAAAGADAPRNRELDAVRGIAAMMVVMFHYTVRYGALWGDPSAPFHATFGYLGVQVFFGVSGFVILMTLERCRTASDFVIARASRLFPAYWVAVLA
;
A
#
# COMPACT_ATOMS: atom_id res chain seq x y z
N MET A 1 -6.97 -64.00 -33.27
CA MET A 1 -6.85 -62.61 -33.74
C MET A 1 -6.90 -61.73 -32.48
N LYS A 2 -5.75 -61.40 -31.87
CA LYS A 2 -5.07 -60.07 -31.94
C LYS A 2 -6.05 -58.94 -31.54
N VAL A 3 -5.93 -58.17 -30.46
CA VAL A 3 -4.90 -57.88 -29.42
C VAL A 3 -5.63 -57.11 -28.28
N PRO A 4 -5.23 -57.20 -26.99
CA PRO A 4 -5.77 -56.37 -25.91
C PRO A 4 -5.16 -54.96 -25.99
N PHE A 5 -6.01 -53.94 -26.10
CA PHE A 5 -5.59 -52.53 -26.07
C PHE A 5 -5.43 -52.07 -24.63
N ALA A 6 -4.34 -52.50 -24.00
CA ALA A 6 -3.82 -51.89 -22.78
C ALA A 6 -3.23 -50.52 -23.15
N PHE A 7 -4.07 -49.49 -23.22
CA PHE A 7 -3.62 -48.11 -23.32
C PHE A 7 -3.21 -47.63 -21.93
N ALA A 8 -2.02 -48.05 -21.53
CA ALA A 8 -1.24 -47.39 -20.51
C ALA A 8 -0.92 -45.98 -21.02
N LEU A 9 -1.78 -45.01 -20.72
CA LEU A 9 -1.32 -43.64 -20.60
C LEU A 9 -0.64 -43.54 -19.23
N PRO A 10 0.70 -43.38 -19.18
CA PRO A 10 1.26 -42.75 -18.02
C PRO A 10 0.70 -41.33 -18.09
N PHE A 11 -0.27 -41.01 -17.24
CA PHE A 11 -0.42 -39.64 -16.76
C PHE A 11 0.86 -39.34 -15.96
N HIS A 12 1.95 -39.20 -16.71
CA HIS A 12 3.21 -38.65 -16.28
C HIS A 12 2.80 -37.38 -15.60
N ARG A 13 2.90 -37.39 -14.28
CA ARG A 13 2.57 -36.26 -13.43
C ARG A 13 3.21 -35.04 -14.08
N LEU A 14 2.42 -34.25 -14.79
CA LEU A 14 2.67 -32.84 -14.92
C LEU A 14 2.47 -32.36 -13.50
N ALA A 15 3.51 -32.53 -12.69
CA ALA A 15 3.80 -31.61 -11.63
C ALA A 15 3.90 -30.27 -12.34
N VAL A 16 2.75 -29.63 -12.55
CA VAL A 16 2.67 -28.18 -12.51
C VAL A 16 3.46 -27.89 -11.25
N PRO A 17 4.64 -27.24 -11.34
CA PRO A 17 5.24 -26.72 -10.13
C PRO A 17 4.19 -25.73 -9.62
N THR A 18 3.36 -26.19 -8.68
CA THR A 18 2.70 -25.32 -7.72
C THR A 18 3.87 -24.59 -7.15
N ARG A 19 4.14 -23.39 -7.69
CA ARG A 19 5.30 -22.58 -7.34
C ARG A 19 5.12 -22.33 -5.87
N ALA A 20 5.74 -23.20 -5.07
CA ALA A 20 5.56 -23.29 -3.65
C ALA A 20 5.77 -21.89 -3.13
N ALA A 21 4.76 -21.38 -2.43
CA ALA A 21 4.82 -20.23 -1.54
C ALA A 21 6.04 -19.34 -1.75
N ALA A 22 6.11 -18.65 -2.89
CA ALA A 22 7.04 -17.55 -3.03
C ALA A 22 6.37 -16.35 -2.34
N GLY A 23 6.19 -16.47 -1.02
CA GLY A 23 6.25 -15.34 -0.10
C GLY A 23 7.67 -14.82 -0.13
N ALA A 24 8.10 -14.34 -1.29
CA ALA A 24 9.29 -13.53 -1.39
C ALA A 24 8.84 -12.17 -0.86
N ASP A 25 9.22 -11.88 0.38
CA ASP A 25 9.22 -10.54 0.94
C ASP A 25 9.90 -9.62 -0.07
N ALA A 26 9.09 -9.01 -0.93
CA ALA A 26 9.53 -7.95 -1.79
C ALA A 26 10.16 -6.90 -0.87
N PRO A 27 11.42 -6.48 -1.10
CA PRO A 27 12.06 -5.50 -0.25
C PRO A 27 11.16 -4.27 -0.20
N ARG A 28 10.62 -3.99 1.00
CA ARG A 28 9.78 -2.82 1.23
C ARG A 28 10.63 -1.59 0.98
N ASN A 29 10.22 -0.73 0.05
CA ASN A 29 10.93 0.49 -0.31
C ASN A 29 10.85 1.50 0.83
N ARG A 30 11.75 1.37 1.81
CA ARG A 30 11.80 2.17 3.05
C ARG A 30 11.91 3.66 2.75
N GLU A 31 12.62 4.02 1.70
CA GLU A 31 12.79 5.40 1.24
C GLU A 31 11.43 6.02 0.85
N LEU A 32 10.62 5.31 0.07
CA LEU A 32 9.31 5.78 -0.35
C LEU A 32 8.34 5.86 0.84
N ASP A 33 8.40 4.90 1.76
CA ASP A 33 7.62 4.95 3.00
C ASP A 33 8.05 6.12 3.91
N ALA A 34 9.35 6.43 4.00
CA ALA A 34 9.86 7.59 4.73
C ALA A 34 9.38 8.91 4.11
N VAL A 35 9.44 9.03 2.78
CA VAL A 35 8.93 10.22 2.06
C VAL A 35 7.43 10.39 2.32
N ARG A 36 6.64 9.31 2.31
CA ARG A 36 5.21 9.36 2.65
C ARG A 36 4.99 9.82 4.09
N GLY A 37 5.82 9.35 5.04
CA GLY A 37 5.77 9.80 6.43
C GLY A 37 6.07 11.30 6.59
N ILE A 38 7.11 11.80 5.92
CA ILE A 38 7.47 13.23 5.91
C ILE A 38 6.32 14.05 5.30
N ALA A 39 5.79 13.61 4.16
CA ALA A 39 4.68 14.29 3.49
C ALA A 39 3.42 14.35 4.38
N ALA A 40 3.06 13.26 5.07
CA ALA A 40 1.95 13.26 6.01
C ALA A 40 2.18 14.22 7.19
N MET A 41 3.40 14.26 7.73
CA MET A 41 3.76 15.19 8.81
C MET A 41 3.64 16.66 8.37
N MET A 42 4.04 16.99 7.14
CA MET A 42 3.85 18.33 6.58
C MET A 42 2.38 18.73 6.53
N VAL A 43 1.48 17.81 6.17
CA VAL A 43 0.02 18.05 6.12
C VAL A 43 -0.54 18.31 7.52
N VAL A 44 -0.16 17.50 8.51
CA VAL A 44 -0.58 17.68 9.91
C VAL A 44 -0.11 19.02 10.44
N MET A 45 1.17 19.35 10.21
CA MET A 45 1.75 20.61 10.66
C MET A 45 1.04 21.82 10.03
N PHE A 46 0.73 21.77 8.73
CA PHE A 46 -0.03 22.85 8.08
C PHE A 46 -1.43 23.01 8.67
N HIS A 47 -2.13 21.90 8.93
CA HIS A 47 -3.48 21.98 9.51
C HIS A 47 -3.45 22.55 10.91
N TYR A 48 -2.47 22.15 11.73
CA TYR A 48 -2.37 22.62 13.10
C TYR A 48 -1.87 24.06 13.21
N THR A 49 -0.89 24.47 12.39
CA THR A 49 -0.25 25.79 12.53
C THR A 49 -0.90 26.90 11.71
N VAL A 50 -1.45 26.57 10.54
CA VAL A 50 -2.01 27.57 9.61
C VAL A 50 -3.52 27.46 9.55
N ARG A 51 -4.03 26.25 9.27
CA ARG A 51 -5.47 26.08 9.02
C ARG A 51 -6.30 26.25 10.29
N TYR A 52 -5.79 25.78 11.43
CA TYR A 52 -6.48 25.90 12.72
C TYR A 52 -6.63 27.36 13.14
N GLY A 53 -5.52 28.12 13.17
CA GLY A 53 -5.57 29.55 13.50
C GLY A 53 -6.48 30.34 12.54
N ALA A 54 -6.50 29.99 11.25
CA ALA A 54 -7.38 30.63 10.27
C ALA A 54 -8.88 30.35 10.48
N LEU A 55 -9.25 29.18 11.02
CA LEU A 55 -10.66 28.81 11.25
C LEU A 55 -11.18 29.27 12.62
N TRP A 56 -10.35 29.20 13.66
CA TRP A 56 -10.77 29.39 15.05
C TRP A 56 -10.17 30.63 15.74
N GLY A 57 -9.35 31.41 15.03
CA GLY A 57 -8.91 32.73 15.49
C GLY A 57 -7.78 32.73 16.51
N ASP A 58 -7.13 31.58 16.76
CA ASP A 58 -5.98 31.48 17.66
C ASP A 58 -4.68 31.22 16.87
N PRO A 59 -3.84 32.24 16.61
CA PRO A 59 -2.56 32.09 15.92
C PRO A 59 -1.42 31.75 16.89
N SER A 60 -1.70 31.11 18.04
CA SER A 60 -0.69 30.78 19.06
C SER A 60 0.39 29.78 18.60
N ALA A 61 0.32 29.29 17.36
CA ALA A 61 1.38 28.47 16.78
C ALA A 61 2.70 29.27 16.66
N PRO A 62 3.81 28.78 17.27
CA PRO A 62 5.08 29.51 17.28
C PRO A 62 5.73 29.65 15.90
N PHE A 63 5.24 28.91 14.89
CA PHE A 63 5.66 29.01 13.50
C PHE A 63 4.50 28.61 12.57
N HIS A 64 4.59 29.03 11.30
CA HIS A 64 3.60 28.74 10.28
C HIS A 64 4.18 27.81 9.21
N ALA A 65 3.68 26.57 9.12
CA ALA A 65 4.10 25.62 8.11
C ALA A 65 3.40 25.88 6.75
N THR A 66 3.53 27.08 6.19
CA THR A 66 2.75 27.54 5.03
C THR A 66 2.88 26.63 3.81
N PHE A 67 4.05 26.03 3.56
CA PHE A 67 4.26 25.09 2.46
C PHE A 67 3.76 23.67 2.73
N GLY A 68 3.23 23.37 3.92
CA GLY A 68 2.80 22.03 4.27
C GLY A 68 1.60 21.53 3.46
N TYR A 69 0.85 22.41 2.77
CA TYR A 69 -0.17 22.00 1.79
C TYR A 69 0.43 21.17 0.63
N LEU A 70 1.70 21.40 0.26
CA LEU A 70 2.39 20.62 -0.77
C LEU A 70 2.58 19.16 -0.34
N GLY A 71 2.56 18.88 0.97
CA GLY A 71 2.61 17.52 1.52
C GLY A 71 1.49 16.64 0.97
N VAL A 72 0.31 17.19 0.70
CA VAL A 72 -0.81 16.46 0.09
C VAL A 72 -0.44 15.93 -1.30
N GLN A 73 0.12 16.80 -2.15
CA GLN A 73 0.47 16.45 -3.53
C GLN A 73 1.61 15.43 -3.57
N VAL A 74 2.62 15.59 -2.71
CA VAL A 74 3.73 14.62 -2.60
C VAL A 74 3.23 13.28 -2.07
N PHE A 75 2.40 13.29 -1.03
CA PHE A 75 1.87 12.06 -0.43
C PHE A 75 1.06 11.24 -1.43
N PHE A 76 0.15 11.88 -2.16
CA PHE A 76 -0.68 11.20 -3.16
C PHE A 76 0.13 10.77 -4.39
N GLY A 77 1.05 11.60 -4.88
CA GLY A 77 1.93 11.24 -6.00
C GLY A 77 2.79 10.02 -5.70
N VAL A 78 3.51 10.00 -4.57
CA VAL A 78 4.36 8.87 -4.16
C VAL A 78 3.51 7.63 -3.84
N SER A 79 2.36 7.79 -3.20
CA SER A 79 1.47 6.65 -2.92
C SER A 79 0.90 6.05 -4.21
N GLY A 80 0.56 6.89 -5.21
CA GLY A 80 0.13 6.42 -6.53
C GLY A 80 1.20 5.59 -7.22
N PHE A 81 2.45 6.04 -7.18
CA PHE A 81 3.58 5.29 -7.72
C PHE A 81 3.77 3.92 -7.03
N VAL A 82 3.73 3.88 -5.70
CA VAL A 82 3.83 2.61 -4.93
C VAL A 82 2.65 1.68 -5.21
N ILE A 83 1.45 2.23 -5.41
CA ILE A 83 0.26 1.46 -5.78
C ILE A 83 0.46 0.79 -7.14
N LEU A 84 0.97 1.51 -8.14
CA LEU A 84 1.24 0.96 -9.47
C LEU A 84 2.27 -0.20 -9.40
N MET A 85 3.35 -0.03 -8.64
CA MET A 85 4.32 -1.11 -8.39
C MET A 85 3.69 -2.34 -7.71
N THR A 86 2.72 -2.11 -6.83
CA THR A 86 2.00 -3.19 -6.15
C THR A 86 1.09 -3.93 -7.13
N LEU A 87 0.39 -3.19 -8.01
CA LEU A 87 -0.49 -3.76 -9.04
C LEU A 87 0.28 -4.65 -10.02
N GLU A 88 1.48 -4.27 -10.42
CA GLU A 88 2.34 -5.11 -11.27
C GLU A 88 2.71 -6.46 -10.62
N ARG A 89 2.67 -6.53 -9.28
CA ARG A 89 3.06 -7.71 -8.51
C ARG A 89 1.86 -8.57 -8.07
N CYS A 90 0.67 -7.98 -8.00
CA CYS A 90 -0.55 -8.69 -7.61
C CYS A 90 -1.07 -9.57 -8.76
N ARG A 91 -1.46 -10.81 -8.43
CA ARG A 91 -2.04 -11.75 -9.42
C ARG A 91 -3.53 -11.56 -9.60
N THR A 92 -4.22 -11.07 -8.56
CA THR A 92 -5.66 -10.85 -8.55
C THR A 92 -6.01 -9.49 -7.90
N ALA A 93 -7.19 -8.95 -8.22
CA ALA A 93 -7.66 -7.70 -7.63
C ALA A 93 -7.92 -7.83 -6.11
N SER A 94 -8.31 -9.01 -5.64
CA SER A 94 -8.48 -9.30 -4.21
C SER A 94 -7.16 -9.16 -3.44
N ASP A 95 -6.04 -9.60 -4.01
CA ASP A 95 -4.72 -9.50 -3.36
C ASP A 95 -4.35 -8.03 -3.11
N PHE A 96 -4.66 -7.16 -4.07
CA PHE A 96 -4.44 -5.72 -3.96
C PHE A 96 -5.33 -5.08 -2.88
N VAL A 97 -6.62 -5.43 -2.85
CA VAL A 97 -7.56 -4.88 -1.86
C VAL A 97 -7.18 -5.31 -0.45
N ILE A 98 -6.83 -6.58 -0.24
CA ILE A 98 -6.41 -7.10 1.08
C ILE A 98 -5.12 -6.41 1.54
N ALA A 99 -4.14 -6.26 0.64
CA ALA A 99 -2.89 -5.56 0.94
C ALA A 99 -3.09 -4.08 1.31
N ARG A 100 -4.09 -3.42 0.71
CA ARG A 100 -4.45 -2.03 1.03
C ARG A 100 -5.25 -1.93 2.32
N ALA A 101 -6.19 -2.83 2.53
CA ALA A 101 -7.03 -2.90 3.71
C ALA A 101 -6.20 -3.11 4.98
N SER A 102 -5.27 -4.08 4.96
CA SER A 102 -4.40 -4.37 6.11
C SER A 102 -3.55 -3.18 6.57
N ARG A 103 -3.32 -2.19 5.70
CA ARG A 103 -2.60 -0.95 6.04
C ARG A 103 -3.51 0.19 6.50
N LEU A 104 -4.74 0.28 5.97
CA LEU A 104 -5.65 1.40 6.25
C LEU A 104 -6.55 1.13 7.46
N PHE A 105 -7.09 -0.09 7.59
CA PHE A 105 -8.03 -0.44 8.64
C PHE A 105 -7.47 -0.25 10.06
N PRO A 106 -6.20 -0.61 10.37
CA PRO A 106 -5.66 -0.40 11.72
C PRO A 106 -5.70 1.08 12.13
N ALA A 107 -5.28 1.99 11.23
CA ALA A 107 -5.32 3.42 11.49
C ALA A 107 -6.75 3.96 11.57
N TYR A 108 -7.66 3.45 10.75
CA TYR A 108 -9.08 3.80 10.81
C TYR A 108 -9.71 3.44 12.16
N TRP A 109 -9.50 2.22 12.65
CA TRP A 109 -10.03 1.80 13.94
C TRP A 109 -9.49 2.64 15.09
N VAL A 110 -8.19 2.96 15.07
CA VAL A 110 -7.60 3.87 16.06
C VAL A 110 -8.27 5.24 16.01
N ALA A 111 -8.51 5.81 14.82
CA ALA A 111 -9.15 7.12 14.70
C ALA A 111 -10.63 7.14 15.10
N VAL A 112 -11.36 6.02 14.97
CA VAL A 112 -12.76 5.90 15.39
C VAL A 112 -12.92 5.70 16.89
N LEU A 113 -11.96 4.99 17.51
CA LEU A 113 -11.99 4.68 18.93
C LEU A 113 -11.30 5.74 19.80
N ALA A 114 -10.46 6.59 19.21
CA ALA A 114 -9.80 7.73 19.87
C ALA A 114 -10.74 8.94 19.98
#